data_AF-A0A917WHC9-F1
#
_entry.id   AF-A0A917WHC9-F1
#
_cell.length_a   1.000
_cell.length_b   1.000
_cell.length_c   1.000
_cell.angle_alpha   90.00
_cell.angle_beta   90.00
_cell.angle_gamma   90.00
#
_symmetry.space_group_name_H-M   'P 1'
#
loop_
_entity.id
_entity.type
_entity.pdbx_description
1 polymer ?
#
loop_
_entity_poly.entity_id
_entity_poly.type
_entity_poly.pdbx_seq_one_letter_code
_entity_poly.pdbx_strand_id
1 'polypeptide(L)'
;MLRPLHPSAVPGWMVERATARRLAGDWRGACEVAGVDVEVDLAAIRRVHGDEVARRVEDDLTHLAPDLLRWHLPRRPDGRLRSDSWHPVALFPDGHALVVHPPAWFDRPQRITVRFERPGGTLRRATLDDSLLLLRERWDSRCTAQLRARCGGPSRLPFFTTGGERLDDDAVAGDGPEGRVEFIVQIDDEGRPADAWSAAGFDLEVLLFDPRWGDDRVDPAAFDPAAFDPAAFDPAAFDPAAFALSSFGPSSFGSAAVVRAGRRAAAVDRALGWLRPAHWWLAEAAGRVRWHLADARANAPWNDDPALVTPWRTDLAEDSGLFRVDLRGRCLVLDRLDGPRPRARLVATARYRQADAEREAAEVDAFGTVLDRIPRLPHALARRPAELDALRAGSWSPDDLHPLVHAALFPDRPAPGPRPAPPLPGTVRVHCDEATHEVRFRGGTIAVPHGPAEIERERVLETLGGRVAGCMAARDGWRDPAVRMHRRMRALRAELLARVWHGDGPAVLAAVEQGVDPHVRDERGRTLLHLLPWLSDEEGRRSSPALVRRLLDAGLDIDARDRAGETPLHVAVALGAPGLVRGLLDAGADPSAMSGGPNPRAAAWTYRPDLDFLRAIRYRPGR
;
A
#
# COMPACT_ATOMS: atom_id res chain seq x y z
N MET A 1 -0.23 -6.82 -8.12
CA MET A 1 -0.90 -5.51 -8.23
C MET A 1 -1.06 -5.01 -6.83
N LEU A 2 -0.51 -3.83 -6.52
CA LEU A 2 -0.86 -3.10 -5.30
C LEU A 2 -2.37 -2.89 -5.34
N ARG A 3 -3.09 -3.35 -4.30
CA ARG A 3 -4.52 -3.02 -4.15
C ARG A 3 -4.65 -1.50 -3.95
N PRO A 4 -5.80 -0.89 -4.32
CA PRO A 4 -6.08 0.47 -3.95
C PRO A 4 -5.88 0.64 -2.44
N LEU A 5 -5.33 1.79 -2.05
CA LEU A 5 -5.07 2.16 -0.65
C LEU A 5 -6.37 1.91 0.14
N HIS A 6 -6.28 1.39 1.36
CA HIS A 6 -7.49 1.30 2.17
C HIS A 6 -7.63 2.62 2.94
N PRO A 7 -8.80 3.30 2.96
CA PRO A 7 -8.97 4.52 3.75
C PRO A 7 -8.61 4.35 5.22
N SER A 8 -8.77 3.13 5.77
CA SER A 8 -8.36 2.77 7.13
C SER A 8 -6.96 2.13 7.23
N ALA A 9 -6.09 2.31 6.22
CA ALA A 9 -4.72 1.78 6.24
C ALA A 9 -3.84 2.43 7.32
N VAL A 10 -4.20 3.66 7.70
CA VAL A 10 -3.60 4.42 8.79
C VAL A 10 -4.74 4.83 9.72
N PRO A 11 -4.67 4.54 11.03
CA PRO A 11 -5.69 4.99 11.97
C PRO A 11 -5.82 6.52 12.00
N GLY A 12 -7.04 7.05 12.10
CA GLY A 12 -7.26 8.50 12.08
C GLY A 12 -6.59 9.25 13.24
N TRP A 13 -6.51 8.63 14.43
CA TRP A 13 -5.75 9.19 15.57
C TRP A 13 -4.26 9.36 15.26
N MET A 14 -3.69 8.48 14.43
CA MET A 14 -2.28 8.51 14.07
C MET A 14 -2.02 9.68 13.13
N VAL A 15 -2.90 9.87 12.14
CA VAL A 15 -2.88 11.03 11.24
C VAL A 15 -3.02 12.33 12.03
N GLU A 16 -3.96 12.39 12.97
CA GLU A 16 -4.17 13.56 13.84
C GLU A 16 -2.91 13.95 14.59
N ARG A 17 -2.39 13.03 15.39
CA ARG A 17 -1.27 13.28 16.29
C ARG A 17 0.03 13.52 15.50
N ALA A 18 0.26 12.78 14.41
CA ALA A 18 1.43 12.99 13.56
C ALA A 18 1.37 14.33 12.84
N THR A 19 0.21 14.71 12.30
CA THR A 19 0.01 16.02 11.67
C THR A 19 0.20 17.16 12.66
N ALA A 20 -0.37 17.08 13.87
CA ALA A 20 -0.19 18.10 14.90
C ALA A 20 1.29 18.29 15.27
N ARG A 21 2.03 17.19 15.45
CA ARG A 21 3.48 17.22 15.75
C ARG A 21 4.29 17.81 14.59
N ARG A 22 4.00 17.42 13.35
CA ARG A 22 4.64 17.97 12.15
C ARG A 22 4.42 19.47 12.01
N LEU A 23 3.19 19.94 12.22
CA LEU A 23 2.86 21.38 12.15
C LEU A 23 3.51 22.18 13.28
N ALA A 24 3.81 21.55 14.42
CA ALA A 24 4.58 22.14 15.51
C ALA A 24 6.11 22.11 15.30
N GLY A 25 6.60 21.57 14.18
CA GLY A 25 8.03 21.40 13.88
C GLY A 25 8.69 20.20 14.58
N ASP A 26 7.93 19.37 15.29
CA ASP A 26 8.41 18.17 15.97
C ASP A 26 8.32 16.95 15.05
N TRP A 27 9.19 16.89 14.04
CA TRP A 27 9.21 15.78 13.07
C TRP A 27 9.55 14.43 13.71
N ARG A 28 10.36 14.42 14.80
CA ARG A 28 10.71 13.20 15.54
C ARG A 28 9.49 12.64 16.27
N GLY A 29 8.75 13.49 16.98
CA GLY A 29 7.49 13.10 17.61
C GLY A 29 6.43 12.68 16.59
N ALA A 30 6.38 13.31 15.41
CA ALA A 30 5.52 12.86 14.32
C ALA A 30 5.88 11.45 13.84
N CYS A 31 7.17 11.15 13.66
CA CYS A 31 7.66 9.82 13.28
C CYS A 31 7.33 8.79 14.36
N GLU A 32 7.56 9.10 15.63
CA GLU A 32 7.28 8.21 16.75
C GLU A 32 5.80 7.79 16.80
N VAL A 33 4.90 8.77 16.72
CA VAL A 33 3.44 8.57 16.66
C VAL A 33 3.04 7.72 15.47
N ALA A 34 3.62 7.97 14.30
CA ALA A 34 3.33 7.22 13.07
C ALA A 34 3.96 5.82 13.02
N GLY A 35 4.70 5.43 14.06
CA GLY A 35 5.41 4.16 14.12
C GLY A 35 6.58 4.08 13.15
N VAL A 36 7.27 5.20 12.95
CA VAL A 36 8.47 5.35 12.13
C VAL A 36 9.69 5.53 13.03
N ASP A 37 10.57 4.54 13.06
CA ASP A 37 11.85 4.57 13.76
C ASP A 37 12.91 5.21 12.87
N VAL A 38 13.41 6.39 13.24
CA VAL A 38 14.43 7.10 12.48
C VAL A 38 15.81 6.77 13.04
N GLU A 39 16.51 5.86 12.35
CA GLU A 39 17.87 5.41 12.65
C GLU A 39 18.87 6.24 11.82
N VAL A 40 18.90 7.55 12.06
CA VAL A 40 19.76 8.50 11.35
C VAL A 40 20.55 9.34 12.36
N ASP A 41 21.88 9.22 12.33
CA ASP A 41 22.79 10.04 13.13
C ASP A 41 23.30 11.23 12.29
N LEU A 42 22.63 12.38 12.43
CA LEU A 42 23.00 13.62 11.72
C LEU A 42 24.40 14.11 12.09
N ALA A 43 24.89 13.85 13.31
CA ALA A 43 26.23 14.25 13.73
C ALA A 43 27.30 13.35 13.10
N ALA A 44 27.05 12.05 12.99
CA ALA A 44 27.92 11.16 12.23
C ALA A 44 27.93 11.52 10.74
N ILE A 45 26.76 11.79 10.14
CA ILE A 45 26.67 12.19 8.73
C ILE A 45 27.44 13.48 8.49
N ARG A 46 27.30 14.48 9.35
CA ARG A 46 28.06 15.74 9.27
C ARG A 46 29.57 15.51 9.32
N ARG A 47 30.05 14.63 10.19
CA ARG A 47 31.49 14.31 10.30
C ARG A 47 32.04 13.56 9.08
N VAL A 48 31.25 12.67 8.48
CA VAL A 48 31.70 11.76 7.41
C VAL A 48 31.46 12.36 6.01
N HIS A 49 30.30 12.98 5.79
CA HIS A 49 29.85 13.46 4.48
C HIS A 49 29.77 15.00 4.37
N GLY A 50 30.09 15.72 5.46
CA GLY A 50 30.08 17.17 5.51
C GLY A 50 28.71 17.80 5.83
N ASP A 51 28.73 19.11 6.05
CA ASP A 51 27.56 19.88 6.50
C ASP A 51 26.42 19.89 5.48
N GLU A 52 26.73 19.97 4.19
CA GLU A 52 25.72 20.08 3.15
C GLU A 52 24.88 18.80 3.03
N VAL A 53 25.50 17.63 3.12
CA VAL A 53 24.78 16.35 3.13
C VAL A 53 23.91 16.22 4.38
N ALA A 54 24.46 16.54 5.56
CA ALA A 54 23.71 16.49 6.80
C ALA A 54 22.49 17.43 6.77
N ARG A 55 22.65 18.65 6.23
CA ARG A 55 21.57 19.62 6.06
C ARG A 55 20.48 19.13 5.11
N ARG A 56 20.84 18.51 3.99
CA ARG A 56 19.87 17.90 3.05
C ARG A 56 19.11 16.74 3.68
N VAL A 57 19.79 15.87 4.43
CA VAL A 57 19.14 14.76 5.16
C VAL A 57 18.17 15.30 6.20
N GLU A 58 18.58 16.31 6.97
CA GLU A 58 17.73 16.96 7.98
C GLU A 58 16.52 17.68 7.36
N ASP A 59 16.70 18.33 6.21
CA ASP A 59 15.62 18.96 5.45
C ASP A 59 14.58 17.92 4.97
N ASP A 60 15.03 16.79 4.43
CA ASP A 60 14.14 15.70 4.02
C ASP A 60 13.39 15.07 5.21
N LEU A 61 14.07 14.89 6.36
CA LEU A 61 13.45 14.37 7.58
C LEU A 61 12.47 15.35 8.22
N THR A 62 12.74 16.66 8.15
CA THR A 62 11.85 17.70 8.68
C THR A 62 10.54 17.78 7.89
N HIS A 63 10.62 17.55 6.58
CA HIS A 63 9.45 17.60 5.68
C HIS A 63 8.77 16.25 5.46
N LEU A 64 9.31 15.18 6.05
CA LEU A 64 8.70 13.86 6.07
C LEU A 64 7.31 13.94 6.74
N ALA A 65 6.28 13.53 6.01
CA ALA A 65 4.95 13.22 6.51
C ALA A 65 4.86 11.70 6.75
N PRO A 66 5.15 11.22 7.96
CA PRO A 66 5.32 9.78 8.22
C PRO A 66 3.99 9.02 8.18
N ASP A 67 2.88 9.67 8.52
CA ASP A 67 1.51 9.18 8.36
C ASP A 67 1.14 9.02 6.87
N LEU A 68 1.51 10.00 6.03
CA LEU A 68 1.32 9.94 4.58
C LEU A 68 2.19 8.85 3.93
N LEU A 69 3.47 8.77 4.31
CA LEU A 69 4.37 7.69 3.90
C LEU A 69 3.74 6.32 4.18
N ARG A 70 3.27 6.14 5.42
CA ARG A 70 2.62 4.91 5.88
C ARG A 70 1.33 4.62 5.12
N TRP A 71 0.58 5.64 4.73
CA TRP A 71 -0.63 5.50 3.93
C TRP A 71 -0.30 4.88 2.57
N HIS A 72 0.76 5.35 1.91
CA HIS A 72 1.15 4.91 0.56
C HIS A 72 2.02 3.66 0.46
N LEU A 73 2.60 3.16 1.57
CA LEU A 73 3.45 1.98 1.52
C LEU A 73 2.68 0.70 1.07
N PRO A 74 3.32 -0.20 0.30
CA PRO A 74 2.72 -1.45 -0.15
C PRO A 74 2.18 -2.33 0.97
N ARG A 75 0.99 -2.92 0.74
CA ARG A 75 0.29 -3.77 1.72
C ARG A 75 -0.11 -5.12 1.16
N ARG A 76 -0.23 -6.08 2.08
CA ARG A 76 -0.83 -7.40 1.87
C ARG A 76 -2.36 -7.31 1.85
N PRO A 77 -3.07 -8.35 1.38
CA PRO A 77 -4.54 -8.37 1.37
C PRO A 77 -5.19 -8.24 2.76
N ASP A 78 -4.45 -8.55 3.83
CA ASP A 78 -4.86 -8.41 5.24
C ASP A 78 -4.69 -6.99 5.80
N GLY A 79 -4.23 -6.03 4.98
CA GLY A 79 -4.03 -4.63 5.35
C GLY A 79 -2.67 -4.31 5.97
N ARG A 80 -1.84 -5.31 6.27
CA ARG A 80 -0.48 -5.11 6.83
C ARG A 80 0.52 -4.68 5.77
N LEU A 81 1.51 -3.88 6.16
CA LEU A 81 2.68 -3.52 5.36
C LEU A 81 3.41 -4.79 4.89
N ARG A 82 3.87 -4.76 3.64
CA ARG A 82 4.72 -5.82 3.09
C ARG A 82 6.09 -5.77 3.74
N SER A 83 6.62 -6.93 4.11
CA SER A 83 7.88 -7.07 4.86
C SER A 83 9.11 -7.41 4.01
N ASP A 84 8.91 -7.58 2.70
CA ASP A 84 9.88 -8.14 1.76
C ASP A 84 10.52 -7.08 0.84
N SER A 85 10.56 -5.82 1.27
CA SER A 85 11.07 -4.72 0.45
C SER A 85 11.74 -3.61 1.25
N TRP A 86 12.61 -2.85 0.61
CA TRP A 86 13.09 -1.56 1.06
C TRP A 86 12.86 -0.51 -0.04
N HIS A 87 12.58 0.72 0.36
CA HIS A 87 12.14 1.81 -0.51
C HIS A 87 13.05 3.02 -0.28
N PRO A 88 14.02 3.29 -1.17
CA PRO A 88 14.74 4.55 -1.10
C PRO A 88 13.76 5.71 -1.31
N VAL A 89 14.03 6.85 -0.66
CA VAL A 89 13.21 8.07 -0.74
C VAL A 89 14.03 9.30 -1.15
N ALA A 90 15.34 9.33 -0.88
CA ALA A 90 16.26 10.37 -1.32
C ALA A 90 17.67 9.82 -1.56
N LEU A 91 18.43 10.44 -2.48
CA LEU A 91 19.82 10.11 -2.79
C LEU A 91 20.82 11.14 -2.27
N PHE A 92 22.00 10.66 -1.94
CA PHE A 92 23.12 11.43 -1.42
C PHE A 92 24.45 10.95 -2.02
N PRO A 93 25.53 11.75 -1.94
CA PRO A 93 26.85 11.38 -2.43
C PRO A 93 27.38 10.04 -1.91
N ASP A 94 28.40 9.51 -2.61
CA ASP A 94 29.04 8.23 -2.33
C ASP A 94 28.07 7.03 -2.37
N GLY A 95 26.93 7.21 -3.01
CA GLY A 95 25.89 6.22 -3.14
C GLY A 95 25.04 5.99 -1.89
N HIS A 96 25.05 6.92 -0.94
CA HIS A 96 24.15 6.85 0.20
C HIS A 96 22.72 7.23 -0.19
N ALA A 97 21.76 6.70 0.55
CA ALA A 97 20.35 7.03 0.39
C ALA A 97 19.68 7.13 1.75
N LEU A 98 18.61 7.90 1.81
CA LEU A 98 17.61 7.75 2.85
C LEU A 98 16.67 6.62 2.43
N VAL A 99 16.60 5.56 3.22
CA VAL A 99 15.90 4.31 2.88
C VAL A 99 14.83 4.00 3.91
N VAL A 100 13.63 3.74 3.42
CA VAL A 100 12.47 3.29 4.17
C VAL A 100 12.42 1.76 4.16
N HIS A 101 12.44 1.17 5.34
CA HIS A 101 12.34 -0.26 5.60
C HIS A 101 11.00 -0.54 6.29
N PRO A 102 10.00 -1.10 5.59
CA PRO A 102 8.87 -1.77 6.21
C PRO A 102 9.29 -2.83 7.24
N PRO A 103 8.37 -3.34 8.07
CA PRO A 103 8.69 -4.32 9.11
C PRO A 103 9.37 -5.55 8.51
N ALA A 104 10.45 -6.04 9.11
CA ALA A 104 11.18 -7.20 8.59
C ALA A 104 10.34 -8.50 8.51
N TRP A 105 9.27 -8.61 9.32
CA TRP A 105 8.37 -9.76 9.32
C TRP A 105 6.91 -9.32 9.52
N PHE A 106 5.98 -10.02 8.87
CA PHE A 106 4.55 -9.67 8.85
C PHE A 106 3.82 -9.89 10.18
N ASP A 107 4.45 -10.56 11.14
CA ASP A 107 3.93 -10.84 12.48
C ASP A 107 4.47 -9.90 13.57
N ARG A 108 5.37 -8.99 13.18
CA ARG A 108 5.91 -7.91 14.01
C ARG A 108 5.00 -6.67 13.95
N PRO A 109 5.18 -5.71 14.88
CA PRO A 109 4.58 -4.40 14.79
C PRO A 109 4.72 -3.83 13.40
N GLN A 110 3.71 -3.09 12.96
CA GLN A 110 3.70 -2.48 11.64
C GLN A 110 4.59 -1.22 11.61
N ARG A 111 5.80 -1.29 12.17
CA ARG A 111 6.74 -0.18 12.26
C ARG A 111 7.63 -0.12 11.03
N ILE A 112 8.01 1.11 10.70
CA ILE A 112 8.82 1.44 9.54
C ILE A 112 10.14 1.97 10.09
N THR A 113 11.27 1.55 9.55
CA THR A 113 12.57 2.12 9.90
C THR A 113 13.06 3.01 8.77
N VAL A 114 13.57 4.19 9.09
CA VAL A 114 14.23 5.08 8.14
C VAL A 114 15.72 5.13 8.46
N ARG A 115 16.56 4.81 7.48
CA ARG A 115 18.03 4.75 7.63
C ARG A 115 18.72 5.61 6.60
N PHE A 116 19.84 6.21 6.99
CA PHE A 116 20.82 6.73 6.06
C PHE A 116 21.89 5.66 5.85
N GLU A 117 21.88 5.03 4.68
CA GLU A 117 22.73 3.89 4.40
C GLU A 117 23.12 3.81 2.94
N ARG A 118 24.17 3.01 2.66
CA ARG A 118 24.46 2.55 1.30
C ARG A 118 23.56 1.34 1.04
N PRO A 119 22.57 1.43 0.13
CA PRO A 119 21.66 0.31 -0.08
C PRO A 119 22.42 -0.89 -0.63
N GLY A 120 22.43 -2.00 0.12
CA GLY A 120 23.06 -3.25 -0.30
C GLY A 120 22.44 -4.45 0.42
N GLY A 121 22.47 -5.64 -0.21
CA GLY A 121 22.15 -6.91 0.48
C GLY A 121 21.01 -7.75 -0.08
N THR A 122 20.65 -8.77 0.71
CA THR A 122 19.85 -9.98 0.40
C THR A 122 18.32 -9.78 0.38
N LEU A 123 17.82 -8.62 0.82
CA LEU A 123 16.38 -8.31 0.78
C LEU A 123 15.96 -7.88 -0.62
N ARG A 124 14.79 -8.37 -1.06
CA ARG A 124 14.27 -8.07 -2.39
C ARG A 124 13.98 -6.58 -2.49
N ARG A 125 14.69 -5.86 -3.35
CA ARG A 125 14.43 -4.44 -3.59
C ARG A 125 12.97 -4.23 -4.02
N ALA A 126 12.33 -3.15 -3.52
CA ALA A 126 11.04 -2.73 -4.05
C ALA A 126 11.12 -2.59 -5.57
N THR A 127 10.12 -3.06 -6.31
CA THR A 127 10.13 -2.86 -7.76
C THR A 127 10.16 -1.37 -8.06
N LEU A 128 10.73 -0.97 -9.21
CA LEU A 128 10.72 0.44 -9.66
C LEU A 128 9.34 1.11 -9.52
N ASP A 129 8.28 0.33 -9.73
CA ASP A 129 6.88 0.78 -9.65
C ASP A 129 6.43 1.18 -8.24
N ASP A 130 7.16 0.73 -7.22
CA ASP A 130 6.91 1.01 -5.81
C ASP A 130 7.97 2.01 -5.27
N SER A 131 8.73 2.66 -6.17
CA SER A 131 9.81 3.58 -5.81
C SER A 131 9.26 4.89 -5.28
N LEU A 132 9.50 5.17 -4.00
CA LEU A 132 9.09 6.41 -3.35
C LEU A 132 9.98 7.61 -3.71
N LEU A 133 11.15 7.38 -4.31
CA LEU A 133 12.00 8.45 -4.81
C LEU A 133 11.33 9.30 -5.89
N LEU A 134 10.64 8.65 -6.81
CA LEU A 134 10.00 9.29 -7.95
C LEU A 134 8.60 9.84 -7.59
N LEU A 135 8.16 9.57 -6.37
CA LEU A 135 6.81 9.83 -5.87
C LEU A 135 6.88 10.61 -4.55
N ARG A 136 7.64 11.72 -4.53
CA ARG A 136 7.81 12.55 -3.32
C ARG A 136 6.49 13.03 -2.75
N GLU A 137 5.48 13.25 -3.59
CA GLU A 137 4.11 13.59 -3.16
C GLU A 137 3.45 12.56 -2.24
N ARG A 138 4.02 11.36 -2.10
CA ARG A 138 3.53 10.28 -1.22
C ARG A 138 4.16 10.26 0.17
N TRP A 139 5.08 11.17 0.48
CA TRP A 139 5.74 11.21 1.79
C TRP A 139 6.32 12.57 2.16
N ASP A 140 6.67 13.41 1.18
CA ASP A 140 7.21 14.76 1.39
C ASP A 140 6.05 15.76 1.38
N SER A 141 5.83 16.42 2.53
CA SER A 141 4.73 17.36 2.71
C SER A 141 4.75 18.54 1.72
N ARG A 142 5.93 18.93 1.22
CA ARG A 142 6.11 20.02 0.24
C ARG A 142 5.62 19.66 -1.16
N CYS A 143 5.57 18.35 -1.47
CA CYS A 143 5.32 17.85 -2.82
C CYS A 143 3.88 17.38 -3.03
N THR A 144 3.04 17.38 -1.99
CA THR A 144 1.68 16.80 -2.02
C THR A 144 0.79 17.38 -3.11
N ALA A 145 0.92 18.68 -3.42
CA ALA A 145 0.18 19.34 -4.52
C ALA A 145 0.45 18.71 -5.91
N GLN A 146 1.61 18.07 -6.10
CA GLN A 146 1.93 17.38 -7.35
C GLN A 146 1.00 16.19 -7.61
N LEU A 147 0.30 15.67 -6.58
CA LEU A 147 -0.68 14.61 -6.79
C LEU A 147 -1.87 15.09 -7.64
N ARG A 148 -2.33 16.34 -7.47
CA ARG A 148 -3.40 16.91 -8.31
C ARG A 148 -2.94 17.04 -9.75
N ALA A 149 -1.70 17.51 -9.93
CA ALA A 149 -1.06 17.53 -11.22
C ALA A 149 -0.80 16.11 -11.79
N ARG A 150 -0.79 15.05 -10.99
CA ARG A 150 -0.78 13.68 -11.56
C ARG A 150 -2.14 13.21 -12.05
N CYS A 151 -3.21 13.76 -11.49
CA CYS A 151 -4.57 13.29 -11.74
C CYS A 151 -5.17 13.82 -13.03
N GLY A 152 -4.86 15.05 -13.43
CA GLY A 152 -5.42 15.63 -14.65
C GLY A 152 -5.47 17.13 -14.73
N GLY A 153 -5.30 17.79 -13.59
CA GLY A 153 -5.86 19.12 -13.45
C GLY A 153 -4.97 20.06 -12.67
N PRO A 154 -4.35 21.04 -13.34
CA PRO A 154 -3.62 22.09 -12.62
C PRO A 154 -4.55 22.91 -11.72
N SER A 155 -5.80 23.14 -12.15
CA SER A 155 -6.76 24.02 -11.46
C SER A 155 -7.70 23.26 -10.52
N ARG A 156 -8.25 22.12 -10.95
CA ARG A 156 -9.18 21.28 -10.18
C ARG A 156 -8.94 19.81 -10.44
N LEU A 157 -9.42 18.92 -9.59
CA LEU A 157 -9.39 17.49 -9.89
C LEU A 157 -10.37 17.19 -11.07
N PRO A 158 -9.99 16.40 -12.09
CA PRO A 158 -10.94 15.97 -13.12
C PRO A 158 -12.16 15.29 -12.51
N PHE A 159 -13.34 15.57 -13.04
CA PHE A 159 -14.68 15.17 -12.59
C PHE A 159 -15.18 15.81 -11.29
N PHE A 160 -14.41 16.73 -10.69
CA PHE A 160 -14.79 17.37 -9.43
C PHE A 160 -14.55 18.88 -9.45
N THR A 161 -15.33 19.61 -8.66
CA THR A 161 -15.05 20.99 -8.28
C THR A 161 -13.84 21.03 -7.32
N THR A 162 -13.31 22.23 -7.07
CA THR A 162 -12.31 22.46 -6.00
C THR A 162 -12.88 22.23 -4.59
N GLY A 163 -14.22 22.25 -4.45
CA GLY A 163 -14.98 21.90 -3.24
C GLY A 163 -15.26 20.40 -3.08
N GLY A 164 -14.89 19.57 -4.06
CA GLY A 164 -15.06 18.12 -4.03
C GLY A 164 -16.46 17.62 -4.41
N GLU A 165 -17.34 18.49 -4.89
CA GLU A 165 -18.58 18.06 -5.55
C GLU A 165 -18.25 17.43 -6.91
N ARG A 166 -18.98 16.38 -7.28
CA ARG A 166 -18.85 15.76 -8.60
C ARG A 166 -19.50 16.66 -9.65
N LEU A 167 -18.82 16.85 -10.77
CA LEU A 167 -19.36 17.57 -11.92
C LEU A 167 -20.38 16.70 -12.66
N ASP A 168 -21.37 17.34 -13.28
CA ASP A 168 -22.30 16.70 -14.21
C ASP A 168 -21.63 16.48 -15.58
N ASP A 169 -22.26 15.66 -16.42
CA ASP A 169 -21.68 15.29 -17.72
C ASP A 169 -21.48 16.49 -18.65
N ASP A 170 -22.31 17.54 -18.53
CA ASP A 170 -22.21 18.77 -19.33
C ASP A 170 -21.01 19.64 -18.90
N ALA A 171 -20.66 19.69 -17.61
CA ALA A 171 -19.48 20.39 -17.11
C ALA A 171 -18.15 19.64 -17.35
N VAL A 172 -18.23 18.36 -17.73
CA VAL A 172 -17.10 17.44 -17.97
C VAL A 172 -16.56 17.52 -19.42
N ALA A 173 -17.13 18.41 -20.25
CA ALA A 173 -16.81 18.56 -21.68
C ALA A 173 -16.05 19.87 -22.03
N GLY A 174 -15.35 20.49 -21.08
CA GLY A 174 -14.64 21.76 -21.33
C GLY A 174 -13.36 21.62 -22.18
N ASP A 175 -12.98 22.66 -22.93
CA ASP A 175 -11.76 22.68 -23.75
C ASP A 175 -10.43 22.76 -22.96
N GLY A 176 -10.52 22.89 -21.62
CA GLY A 176 -9.39 23.01 -20.70
C GLY A 176 -8.64 21.68 -20.47
N PRO A 177 -7.49 21.71 -19.78
CA PRO A 177 -6.69 20.51 -19.53
C PRO A 177 -7.46 19.43 -18.75
N GLU A 178 -8.30 19.82 -17.80
CA GLU A 178 -9.17 18.90 -17.06
C GLU A 178 -10.21 18.22 -17.98
N GLY A 179 -10.87 18.99 -18.85
CA GLY A 179 -11.89 18.48 -19.76
C GLY A 179 -11.34 17.53 -20.82
N ARG A 180 -10.10 17.76 -21.29
CA ARG A 180 -9.40 16.79 -22.15
C ARG A 180 -9.15 15.46 -21.43
N VAL A 181 -8.71 15.52 -20.18
CA VAL A 181 -8.51 14.31 -19.36
C VAL A 181 -9.84 13.60 -19.14
N GLU A 182 -10.88 14.34 -18.81
CA GLU A 182 -12.23 13.85 -18.62
C GLU A 182 -12.75 13.09 -19.86
N PHE A 183 -12.62 13.69 -21.04
CA PHE A 183 -13.00 13.09 -22.32
C PHE A 183 -12.23 11.79 -22.62
N ILE A 184 -10.90 11.80 -22.45
CA ILE A 184 -10.04 10.61 -22.67
C ILE A 184 -10.44 9.48 -21.73
N VAL A 185 -10.78 9.83 -20.49
CA VAL A 185 -11.18 8.85 -19.48
C VAL A 185 -12.56 8.26 -19.80
N GLN A 186 -13.51 9.05 -20.32
CA GLN A 186 -14.80 8.53 -20.78
C GLN A 186 -14.62 7.51 -21.91
N ILE A 187 -13.78 7.81 -22.92
CA ILE A 187 -13.46 6.86 -24.01
C ILE A 187 -12.84 5.56 -23.47
N ASP A 188 -11.92 5.66 -22.50
CA ASP A 188 -11.31 4.49 -21.86
C ASP A 188 -12.35 3.65 -21.09
N ASP A 189 -13.28 4.30 -20.39
CA ASP A 189 -14.37 3.64 -19.63
C ASP A 189 -15.39 2.95 -20.56
N GLU A 190 -15.56 3.41 -21.81
CA GLU A 190 -16.33 2.73 -22.88
C GLU A 190 -15.62 1.47 -23.44
N GLY A 191 -14.38 1.20 -23.01
CA GLY A 191 -13.61 0.06 -23.48
C GLY A 191 -12.89 0.29 -24.81
N ARG A 192 -12.58 1.54 -25.15
CA ARG A 192 -11.90 1.95 -26.39
C ARG A 192 -10.49 2.55 -26.12
N PRO A 193 -9.54 1.77 -25.58
CA PRO A 193 -8.27 2.31 -25.11
C PRO A 193 -7.39 2.87 -26.24
N ALA A 194 -7.38 2.30 -27.44
CA ALA A 194 -6.63 2.88 -28.56
C ALA A 194 -7.08 4.31 -28.89
N ASP A 195 -8.40 4.53 -28.92
CA ASP A 195 -9.00 5.84 -29.18
C ASP A 195 -8.66 6.82 -28.05
N ALA A 196 -8.64 6.36 -26.80
CA ALA A 196 -8.22 7.18 -25.67
C ALA A 196 -6.75 7.65 -25.79
N TRP A 197 -5.85 6.79 -26.31
CA TRP A 197 -4.46 7.17 -26.60
C TRP A 197 -4.34 8.16 -27.77
N SER A 198 -5.17 8.01 -28.80
CA SER A 198 -5.24 8.97 -29.92
C SER A 198 -5.81 10.32 -29.47
N ALA A 199 -6.88 10.34 -28.67
CA ALA A 199 -7.46 11.54 -28.08
C ALA A 199 -6.49 12.26 -27.14
N ALA A 200 -5.58 11.50 -26.53
CA ALA A 200 -4.43 11.97 -25.77
C ALA A 200 -3.31 12.59 -26.62
N GLY A 201 -3.44 12.58 -27.96
CA GLY A 201 -2.49 13.18 -28.89
C GLY A 201 -1.31 12.28 -29.29
N PHE A 202 -1.35 10.98 -28.96
CA PHE A 202 -0.27 10.06 -29.33
C PHE A 202 -0.46 9.50 -30.74
N ASP A 203 0.60 9.53 -31.57
CA ASP A 203 0.66 8.64 -32.72
C ASP A 203 0.98 7.23 -32.19
N LEU A 204 0.00 6.32 -32.27
CA LEU A 204 0.16 4.93 -31.87
C LEU A 204 0.67 4.09 -33.05
N GLU A 205 1.77 3.36 -32.84
CA GLU A 205 2.34 2.42 -33.79
C GLU A 205 2.56 1.07 -33.11
N VAL A 206 2.30 -0.03 -33.82
CA VAL A 206 2.52 -1.39 -33.30
C VAL A 206 3.70 -2.03 -34.03
N LEU A 207 4.75 -2.35 -33.29
CA LEU A 207 5.94 -3.03 -33.79
C LEU A 207 5.93 -4.51 -33.40
N LEU A 208 6.11 -5.37 -34.41
CA LEU A 208 6.17 -6.82 -34.26
C LEU A 208 7.57 -7.30 -34.66
N PHE A 209 8.29 -7.92 -33.72
CA PHE A 209 9.62 -8.50 -33.97
C PHE A 209 9.62 -10.04 -33.99
N ASP A 210 8.45 -10.70 -33.84
CA ASP A 210 8.34 -12.16 -33.91
C ASP A 210 7.86 -12.59 -35.31
N PRO A 211 8.65 -13.36 -36.08
CA PRO A 211 8.29 -13.77 -37.44
C PRO A 211 6.98 -14.57 -37.53
N ARG A 212 6.56 -15.23 -36.42
CA ARG A 212 5.27 -15.95 -36.35
C ARG A 212 4.08 -15.01 -36.36
N TRP A 213 4.31 -13.70 -36.21
CA TRP A 213 3.30 -12.66 -36.25
C TRP A 213 3.22 -11.95 -37.61
N GLY A 214 4.06 -12.26 -38.59
CA GLY A 214 4.00 -11.69 -39.94
C GLY A 214 4.44 -10.22 -40.02
N ASP A 215 5.02 -9.84 -41.16
CA ASP A 215 5.72 -8.56 -41.43
C ASP A 215 4.77 -7.35 -41.65
N ASP A 216 3.56 -7.40 -41.09
CA ASP A 216 2.55 -6.37 -41.31
C ASP A 216 2.75 -5.22 -40.31
N ARG A 217 3.47 -4.17 -40.70
CA ARG A 217 3.37 -2.85 -40.07
C ARG A 217 1.90 -2.42 -40.09
N VAL A 218 1.27 -2.26 -38.92
CA VAL A 218 -0.07 -1.66 -38.84
C VAL A 218 0.09 -0.19 -39.17
N ASP A 219 -0.45 0.24 -40.32
CA ASP A 219 -0.47 1.65 -40.71
C ASP A 219 -1.37 2.44 -39.74
N PRO A 220 -0.82 3.38 -38.95
CA PRO A 220 -1.61 4.24 -38.07
C PRO A 220 -2.66 5.05 -38.83
N ALA A 221 -2.46 5.31 -40.13
CA ALA A 221 -3.41 6.03 -40.98
C ALA A 221 -4.63 5.21 -41.39
N ALA A 222 -4.64 3.89 -41.15
CA ALA A 222 -5.85 3.07 -41.31
C ALA A 222 -6.93 3.38 -40.24
N PHE A 223 -6.57 4.15 -39.21
CA PHE A 223 -7.50 4.78 -38.28
C PHE A 223 -7.61 6.26 -38.66
N ASP A 224 -8.66 6.63 -39.41
CA ASP A 224 -8.94 8.02 -39.77
C ASP A 224 -9.80 8.68 -38.68
N PRO A 225 -9.25 9.62 -37.87
CA PRO A 225 -10.02 10.33 -36.85
C PRO A 225 -11.08 11.27 -37.45
N ALA A 226 -10.96 11.62 -38.74
CA ALA A 226 -11.92 12.46 -39.47
C ALA A 226 -13.06 11.65 -40.10
N ALA A 227 -12.99 10.32 -40.11
CA ALA A 227 -14.07 9.45 -40.60
C ALA A 227 -15.21 9.26 -39.59
N PHE A 228 -15.03 9.72 -38.34
CA PHE A 228 -16.12 9.81 -37.37
C PHE A 228 -16.75 11.21 -37.48
N ASP A 229 -17.90 11.30 -38.14
CA ASP A 229 -18.78 12.46 -38.09
C ASP A 229 -19.71 12.33 -36.87
N PRO A 230 -19.52 13.11 -35.80
CA PRO A 230 -20.37 13.04 -34.60
C PRO A 230 -21.82 13.44 -34.88
N ALA A 231 -22.07 14.18 -35.97
CA ALA A 231 -23.41 14.62 -36.37
C ALA A 231 -24.18 13.56 -37.18
N ALA A 232 -23.51 12.52 -37.68
CA ALA A 232 -24.13 11.40 -38.39
C ALA A 232 -24.60 10.27 -37.45
N PHE A 233 -24.35 10.38 -36.15
CA PHE A 233 -24.85 9.43 -35.15
C PHE A 233 -26.28 9.79 -34.75
N ASP A 234 -27.27 9.05 -35.25
CA ASP A 234 -28.66 9.11 -34.78
C ASP A 234 -28.85 8.14 -33.59
N PRO A 235 -29.00 8.64 -32.35
CA PRO A 235 -29.16 7.80 -31.17
C PRO A 235 -30.47 6.99 -31.18
N ALA A 236 -31.46 7.40 -31.99
CA ALA A 236 -32.76 6.75 -32.08
C ALA A 236 -32.78 5.54 -33.05
N ALA A 237 -31.77 5.41 -33.91
CA ALA A 237 -31.63 4.30 -34.86
C ALA A 237 -30.91 3.07 -34.26
N PHE A 238 -30.48 3.15 -33.00
CA PHE A 238 -29.78 2.05 -32.32
C PHE A 238 -30.77 1.04 -31.75
N ASP A 239 -30.89 -0.14 -32.38
CA ASP A 239 -31.59 -1.31 -31.84
C ASP A 239 -30.59 -2.26 -31.15
N PRO A 240 -30.56 -2.34 -29.80
CA PRO A 240 -29.64 -3.21 -29.07
C PRO A 240 -29.91 -4.70 -29.27
N ALA A 241 -31.10 -5.09 -29.78
CA ALA A 241 -31.50 -6.48 -29.92
C ALA A 241 -30.98 -7.13 -31.21
N ALA A 242 -30.63 -6.34 -32.24
CA ALA A 242 -30.15 -6.84 -33.52
C ALA A 242 -28.73 -7.45 -33.47
N PHE A 243 -28.00 -7.29 -32.36
CA PHE A 243 -26.63 -7.79 -32.20
C PHE A 243 -26.53 -9.10 -31.40
N ALA A 244 -27.62 -9.82 -31.22
CA ALA A 244 -27.64 -11.15 -30.60
C ALA A 244 -27.61 -12.28 -31.65
N LEU A 245 -26.41 -12.80 -31.90
CA LEU A 245 -26.07 -14.15 -32.40
C LEU A 245 -26.70 -14.71 -33.72
N SER A 246 -25.79 -15.14 -34.61
CA SER A 246 -25.91 -16.00 -35.83
C SER A 246 -26.02 -15.22 -37.16
N SER A 247 -25.28 -15.50 -38.25
CA SER A 247 -24.75 -16.78 -38.74
C SER A 247 -23.48 -16.62 -39.61
N PHE A 248 -22.58 -17.60 -39.51
CA PHE A 248 -21.42 -17.79 -40.40
C PHE A 248 -21.83 -18.37 -41.76
N GLY A 249 -21.12 -17.97 -42.83
CA GLY A 249 -20.96 -18.73 -44.08
C GLY A 249 -19.48 -18.72 -44.49
N PRO A 250 -18.83 -19.86 -44.80
CA PRO A 250 -17.39 -19.93 -45.02
C PRO A 250 -17.03 -19.75 -46.49
N SER A 251 -16.22 -18.74 -46.82
CA SER A 251 -15.32 -18.81 -47.97
C SER A 251 -13.88 -18.73 -47.48
N SER A 252 -13.20 -19.85 -47.73
CA SER A 252 -11.87 -20.23 -47.30
C SER A 252 -10.82 -19.20 -47.72
N PHE A 253 -9.84 -18.96 -46.84
CA PHE A 253 -8.68 -18.02 -46.92
C PHE A 253 -8.84 -16.60 -46.33
N GLY A 254 -10.05 -16.06 -46.15
CA GLY A 254 -10.25 -14.74 -45.50
C GLY A 254 -10.26 -14.76 -43.95
N SER A 255 -10.52 -15.92 -43.33
CA SER A 255 -10.82 -16.01 -41.90
C SER A 255 -9.58 -15.97 -40.99
N ALA A 256 -8.43 -16.48 -41.42
CA ALA A 256 -7.25 -16.52 -40.57
C ALA A 256 -6.62 -15.14 -40.38
N ALA A 257 -6.58 -14.30 -41.42
CA ALA A 257 -6.06 -12.94 -41.35
C ALA A 257 -6.98 -12.02 -40.53
N VAL A 258 -8.30 -12.09 -40.74
CA VAL A 258 -9.29 -11.31 -39.97
C VAL A 258 -9.38 -11.77 -38.52
N VAL A 259 -9.35 -13.07 -38.24
CA VAL A 259 -9.30 -13.60 -36.86
C VAL A 259 -7.97 -13.24 -36.20
N ARG A 260 -6.85 -13.25 -36.93
CA ARG A 260 -5.55 -12.76 -36.40
C ARG A 260 -5.59 -11.26 -36.16
N ALA A 261 -6.15 -10.45 -37.06
CA ALA A 261 -6.32 -9.01 -36.92
C ALA A 261 -7.21 -8.65 -35.72
N GLY A 262 -8.35 -9.32 -35.56
CA GLY A 262 -9.23 -9.13 -34.40
C GLY A 262 -8.60 -9.59 -33.08
N ARG A 263 -7.83 -10.70 -33.08
CA ARG A 263 -7.04 -11.13 -31.91
C ARG A 263 -5.89 -10.17 -31.59
N ARG A 264 -5.28 -9.55 -32.62
CA ARG A 264 -4.22 -8.53 -32.51
C ARG A 264 -4.79 -7.24 -31.94
N ALA A 265 -5.87 -6.70 -32.49
CA ALA A 265 -6.55 -5.51 -31.97
C ALA A 265 -6.95 -5.70 -30.50
N ALA A 266 -7.62 -6.81 -30.16
CA ALA A 266 -7.97 -7.11 -28.77
C ALA A 266 -6.73 -7.31 -27.86
N ALA A 267 -5.60 -7.75 -28.42
CA ALA A 267 -4.34 -7.86 -27.68
C ALA A 267 -3.70 -6.49 -27.43
N VAL A 268 -3.73 -5.59 -28.40
CA VAL A 268 -3.29 -4.19 -28.31
C VAL A 268 -4.16 -3.44 -27.31
N ASP A 269 -5.49 -3.55 -27.42
CA ASP A 269 -6.44 -2.93 -26.49
C ASP A 269 -6.24 -3.43 -25.07
N ARG A 270 -6.05 -4.74 -24.86
CA ARG A 270 -5.68 -5.26 -23.53
C ARG A 270 -4.34 -4.72 -23.01
N ALA A 271 -3.39 -4.42 -23.91
CA ALA A 271 -2.10 -3.85 -23.52
C ALA A 271 -2.25 -2.37 -23.10
N LEU A 272 -2.96 -1.59 -23.91
CA LEU A 272 -3.15 -0.15 -23.73
C LEU A 272 -4.15 0.16 -22.61
N GLY A 273 -5.25 -0.59 -22.51
CA GLY A 273 -6.23 -0.50 -21.43
C GLY A 273 -5.66 -0.93 -20.07
N TRP A 274 -4.54 -1.66 -20.05
CA TRP A 274 -3.81 -1.90 -18.80
C TRP A 274 -3.13 -0.63 -18.30
N LEU A 275 -2.68 0.26 -19.19
CA LEU A 275 -1.99 1.50 -18.85
C LEU A 275 -2.95 2.60 -18.41
N ARG A 276 -4.16 2.68 -19.00
CA ARG A 276 -5.17 3.72 -18.73
C ARG A 276 -4.55 5.13 -18.79
N PRO A 277 -4.37 5.71 -20.00
CA PRO A 277 -3.41 6.79 -20.22
C PRO A 277 -3.66 8.00 -19.30
N ALA A 278 -2.66 8.34 -18.49
CA ALA A 278 -2.54 9.65 -17.84
C ALA A 278 -1.72 10.58 -18.76
N HIS A 279 -2.21 10.80 -19.97
CA HIS A 279 -1.44 11.25 -21.13
C HIS A 279 -0.61 12.52 -20.92
N TRP A 280 -1.22 13.57 -20.37
CA TRP A 280 -0.62 14.88 -20.21
C TRP A 280 0.52 14.91 -19.17
N TRP A 281 0.51 13.96 -18.22
CA TRP A 281 1.54 13.85 -17.18
C TRP A 281 2.80 13.11 -17.66
N LEU A 282 2.72 12.32 -18.74
CA LEU A 282 3.81 11.45 -19.16
C LEU A 282 5.10 12.22 -19.50
N ALA A 283 4.99 13.44 -20.04
CA ALA A 283 6.12 14.32 -20.28
C ALA A 283 6.81 14.76 -18.99
N GLU A 284 6.03 15.21 -17.99
CA GLU A 284 6.57 15.56 -16.67
C GLU A 284 7.19 14.33 -15.98
N ALA A 285 6.51 13.18 -16.06
CA ALA A 285 7.02 11.92 -15.52
C ALA A 285 8.35 11.51 -16.14
N ALA A 286 8.49 11.65 -17.45
CA ALA A 286 9.74 11.43 -18.17
C ALA A 286 10.83 12.41 -17.71
N GLY A 287 10.49 13.70 -17.57
CA GLY A 287 11.39 14.71 -17.01
C GLY A 287 11.90 14.35 -15.61
N ARG A 288 11.03 13.85 -14.73
CA ARG A 288 11.42 13.38 -13.38
C ARG A 288 12.38 12.20 -13.45
N VAL A 289 12.14 11.23 -14.33
CA VAL A 289 13.04 10.10 -14.53
C VAL A 289 14.40 10.56 -15.04
N ARG A 290 14.46 11.48 -16.01
CA ARG A 290 15.73 12.07 -16.51
C ARG A 290 16.50 12.77 -15.41
N TRP A 291 15.83 13.65 -14.66
CA TRP A 291 16.46 14.36 -13.56
C TRP A 291 17.04 13.38 -12.54
N HIS A 292 16.30 12.32 -12.22
CA HIS A 292 16.73 11.35 -11.23
C HIS A 292 17.89 10.47 -11.72
N LEU A 293 17.92 10.13 -13.00
CA LEU A 293 19.04 9.43 -13.61
C LEU A 293 20.31 10.28 -13.61
N ALA A 294 20.19 11.57 -13.94
CA ALA A 294 21.30 12.53 -13.84
C ALA A 294 21.80 12.67 -12.39
N ASP A 295 20.88 12.78 -11.42
CA ASP A 295 21.19 12.84 -9.99
C ASP A 295 21.89 11.55 -9.51
N ALA A 296 21.42 10.38 -9.98
CA ALA A 296 22.04 9.10 -9.67
C ALA A 296 23.44 8.96 -10.27
N ARG A 297 23.68 9.43 -11.50
CA ARG A 297 25.03 9.44 -12.10
C ARG A 297 25.98 10.33 -11.30
N ALA A 298 25.52 11.47 -10.83
CA ALA A 298 26.32 12.39 -10.06
C ALA A 298 26.64 11.87 -8.65
N ASN A 299 25.71 11.14 -8.02
CA ASN A 299 25.77 10.84 -6.59
C ASN A 299 25.85 9.34 -6.22
N ALA A 300 25.52 8.42 -7.13
CA ALA A 300 25.34 6.99 -6.86
C ALA A 300 25.96 6.07 -7.94
N PRO A 301 27.28 5.84 -7.91
CA PRO A 301 27.99 5.07 -8.95
C PRO A 301 27.86 3.53 -8.84
N TRP A 302 26.80 2.99 -8.24
CA TRP A 302 26.63 1.54 -8.00
C TRP A 302 26.22 0.76 -9.27
N ASN A 303 27.09 0.70 -10.28
CA ASN A 303 26.74 0.04 -11.53
C ASN A 303 27.75 -1.05 -11.90
N ASP A 304 27.74 -2.16 -11.16
CA ASP A 304 28.44 -3.40 -11.58
C ASP A 304 27.51 -4.65 -11.56
N ASP A 305 26.22 -4.54 -11.25
CA ASP A 305 25.28 -5.68 -11.32
C ASP A 305 24.22 -5.51 -12.43
N PRO A 306 24.45 -6.14 -13.61
CA PRO A 306 23.50 -6.14 -14.73
C PRO A 306 22.14 -6.77 -14.41
N ALA A 307 22.01 -7.54 -13.33
CA ALA A 307 20.75 -8.16 -12.92
C ALA A 307 19.78 -7.16 -12.25
N LEU A 308 20.23 -5.93 -11.98
CA LEU A 308 19.46 -4.88 -11.33
C LEU A 308 18.69 -4.02 -12.34
N VAL A 309 17.43 -4.38 -12.60
CA VAL A 309 16.47 -3.52 -13.35
C VAL A 309 16.07 -2.33 -12.47
N THR A 310 16.85 -1.25 -12.51
CA THR A 310 16.72 -0.11 -11.59
C THR A 310 16.74 1.22 -12.37
N PRO A 311 16.20 2.33 -11.83
CA PRO A 311 16.29 3.65 -12.44
C PRO A 311 17.69 4.26 -12.24
N TRP A 312 18.70 3.44 -11.95
CA TRP A 312 20.04 3.87 -11.57
C TRP A 312 21.11 3.30 -12.48
N ARG A 313 20.71 2.53 -13.50
CA ARG A 313 21.66 2.09 -14.52
C ARG A 313 22.20 3.34 -15.19
N THR A 314 23.49 3.56 -15.02
CA THR A 314 24.16 4.73 -15.60
C THR A 314 24.41 4.55 -17.09
N ASP A 315 24.31 3.32 -17.62
CA ASP A 315 24.52 2.96 -19.02
C ASP A 315 23.26 3.07 -19.91
N LEU A 316 22.18 3.65 -19.37
CA LEU A 316 20.94 3.91 -20.10
C LEU A 316 21.10 5.03 -21.13
N ALA A 317 20.39 4.92 -22.25
CA ALA A 317 20.38 5.89 -23.34
C ALA A 317 19.47 7.09 -23.00
N GLU A 318 19.77 7.83 -21.93
CA GLU A 318 18.97 8.97 -21.46
C GLU A 318 18.82 10.09 -22.50
N ASP A 319 19.88 10.34 -23.28
CA ASP A 319 19.90 11.39 -24.28
C ASP A 319 19.09 11.03 -25.55
N SER A 320 18.60 9.79 -25.65
CA SER A 320 17.77 9.35 -26.78
C SER A 320 16.38 10.00 -26.79
N GLY A 321 15.92 10.55 -25.66
CA GLY A 321 14.54 11.02 -25.49
C GLY A 321 13.50 9.90 -25.39
N LEU A 322 13.93 8.64 -25.41
CA LEU A 322 13.06 7.47 -25.36
C LEU A 322 12.79 7.03 -23.91
N PHE A 323 11.55 6.58 -23.66
CA PHE A 323 11.16 5.96 -22.40
C PHE A 323 10.42 4.66 -22.68
N ARG A 324 10.58 3.64 -21.82
CA ARG A 324 9.86 2.38 -21.95
C ARG A 324 8.94 2.10 -20.76
N VAL A 325 7.79 1.51 -21.03
CA VAL A 325 6.89 0.94 -20.03
C VAL A 325 6.78 -0.56 -20.25
N ASP A 326 7.24 -1.34 -19.28
CA ASP A 326 7.29 -2.81 -19.37
C ASP A 326 5.92 -3.44 -19.06
N LEU A 327 5.26 -3.97 -20.08
CA LEU A 327 3.99 -4.67 -19.95
C LEU A 327 4.23 -6.18 -19.78
N ARG A 328 3.24 -6.93 -19.29
CA ARG A 328 3.35 -8.40 -19.13
C ARG A 328 3.63 -9.08 -20.49
N GLY A 329 4.91 -9.30 -20.80
CA GLY A 329 5.37 -9.89 -22.07
C GLY A 329 5.36 -8.91 -23.25
N ARG A 330 5.27 -7.60 -23.04
CA ARG A 330 5.29 -6.56 -24.10
C ARG A 330 6.01 -5.32 -23.58
N CYS A 331 6.26 -4.34 -24.44
CA CYS A 331 6.85 -3.07 -24.05
C CYS A 331 6.20 -1.92 -24.83
N LEU A 332 5.94 -0.79 -24.18
CA LEU A 332 5.53 0.43 -24.86
C LEU A 332 6.68 1.42 -24.83
N VAL A 333 7.17 1.83 -26.00
CA VAL A 333 8.22 2.86 -26.12
C VAL A 333 7.58 4.20 -26.43
N LEU A 334 7.89 5.20 -25.62
CA LEU A 334 7.42 6.57 -25.72
C LEU A 334 8.56 7.45 -26.26
N ASP A 335 8.23 8.34 -27.20
CA ASP A 335 9.14 9.30 -27.83
C ASP A 335 8.42 10.65 -28.01
N ARG A 336 9.18 11.75 -28.13
CA ARG A 336 8.67 13.11 -28.36
C ARG A 336 7.61 13.56 -27.37
N LEU A 337 7.77 13.14 -26.11
CA LEU A 337 6.85 13.49 -25.03
C LEU A 337 6.75 15.01 -24.80
N ASP A 338 7.82 15.75 -25.08
CA ASP A 338 7.86 17.21 -24.97
C ASP A 338 7.39 17.93 -26.26
N GLY A 339 6.96 17.17 -27.29
CA GLY A 339 6.56 17.68 -28.60
C GLY A 339 5.04 17.70 -28.82
N PRO A 340 4.56 18.33 -29.91
CA PRO A 340 3.12 18.52 -30.18
C PRO A 340 2.39 17.23 -30.58
N ARG A 341 3.12 16.19 -30.98
CA ARG A 341 2.61 14.85 -31.28
C ARG A 341 3.57 13.81 -30.69
N PRO A 342 3.39 13.46 -29.41
CA PRO A 342 4.16 12.37 -28.82
C PRO A 342 3.87 11.06 -29.56
N ARG A 343 4.81 10.11 -29.54
CA ARG A 343 4.63 8.81 -30.16
C ARG A 343 4.69 7.68 -29.17
N ALA A 344 3.84 6.68 -29.37
CA ALA A 344 3.74 5.48 -28.58
C ALA A 344 3.91 4.26 -29.50
N ARG A 345 5.03 3.55 -29.37
CA ARG A 345 5.37 2.35 -30.15
C ARG A 345 5.21 1.10 -29.30
N LEU A 346 4.12 0.36 -29.51
CA LEU A 346 3.86 -0.89 -28.79
C LEU A 346 4.65 -2.03 -29.42
N VAL A 347 5.66 -2.50 -28.69
CA VAL A 347 6.46 -3.66 -29.02
C VAL A 347 5.78 -4.92 -28.47
N ALA A 348 5.20 -5.73 -29.36
CA ALA A 348 4.53 -6.97 -29.00
C ALA A 348 5.38 -8.19 -29.44
N THR A 349 6.09 -8.82 -28.49
CA THR A 349 6.93 -10.00 -28.76
C THR A 349 6.62 -11.14 -27.78
N ALA A 350 6.77 -12.40 -28.23
CA ALA A 350 6.84 -13.51 -27.30
C ALA A 350 8.24 -13.52 -26.67
N ARG A 351 8.33 -13.22 -25.37
CA ARG A 351 9.57 -13.18 -24.57
C ARG A 351 10.43 -11.92 -24.72
N TYR A 352 9.83 -10.76 -24.43
CA TYR A 352 10.51 -9.47 -24.28
C TYR A 352 11.89 -9.52 -23.55
N ARG A 353 12.06 -10.38 -22.53
CA ARG A 353 13.31 -10.51 -21.76
C ARG A 353 14.38 -11.46 -22.33
N GLN A 354 14.12 -12.11 -23.46
CA GLN A 354 15.06 -13.00 -24.15
C GLN A 354 15.14 -12.55 -25.60
N ALA A 355 15.94 -11.51 -25.86
CA ALA A 355 16.24 -11.08 -27.22
C ALA A 355 17.38 -11.95 -27.76
N ASP A 356 17.24 -12.44 -28.98
CA ASP A 356 18.35 -12.96 -29.77
C ASP A 356 19.02 -11.80 -30.54
N ALA A 357 20.15 -12.08 -31.18
CA ALA A 357 20.93 -11.07 -31.89
C ALA A 357 20.15 -10.41 -33.05
N GLU A 358 19.26 -11.15 -33.70
CA GLU A 358 18.40 -10.61 -34.77
C GLU A 358 17.40 -9.59 -34.22
N ARG A 359 16.77 -9.91 -33.09
CA ARG A 359 15.89 -8.96 -32.41
C ARG A 359 16.65 -7.74 -31.90
N GLU A 360 17.83 -7.91 -31.31
CA GLU A 360 18.64 -6.76 -30.86
C GLU A 360 19.00 -5.85 -32.03
N ALA A 361 19.35 -6.40 -33.20
CA ALA A 361 19.59 -5.62 -34.41
C ALA A 361 18.34 -4.84 -34.86
N ALA A 362 17.17 -5.47 -34.84
CA ALA A 362 15.90 -4.82 -35.18
C ALA A 362 15.50 -3.73 -34.15
N GLU A 363 15.79 -3.94 -32.87
CA GLU A 363 15.61 -2.93 -31.83
C GLU A 363 16.53 -1.72 -32.06
N VAL A 364 17.80 -1.96 -32.39
CA VAL A 364 18.76 -0.90 -32.71
C VAL A 364 18.35 -0.13 -33.97
N ASP A 365 17.85 -0.81 -35.00
CA ASP A 365 17.33 -0.16 -36.21
C ASP A 365 16.12 0.74 -35.89
N ALA A 366 15.17 0.25 -35.09
CA ALA A 366 13.95 0.98 -34.76
C ALA A 366 14.13 2.13 -33.75
N PHE A 367 15.08 1.98 -32.81
CA PHE A 367 15.20 2.88 -31.65
C PHE A 367 16.60 3.51 -31.48
N GLY A 368 17.58 3.14 -32.31
CA GLY A 368 18.97 3.53 -32.14
C GLY A 368 19.68 2.87 -30.95
N THR A 369 18.99 2.01 -30.21
CA THR A 369 19.51 1.27 -29.06
C THR A 369 18.65 0.04 -28.77
N VAL A 370 19.16 -0.91 -28.00
CA VAL A 370 18.37 -2.05 -27.54
C VAL A 370 17.36 -1.62 -26.47
N LEU A 371 16.18 -2.26 -26.43
CA LEU A 371 15.10 -1.88 -25.51
C LEU A 371 15.54 -1.89 -24.05
N ASP A 372 16.49 -2.75 -23.68
CA ASP A 372 16.97 -2.84 -22.31
C ASP A 372 17.74 -1.59 -21.83
N ARG A 373 18.35 -0.84 -22.77
CA ARG A 373 19.05 0.41 -22.49
C ARG A 373 18.14 1.63 -22.48
N ILE A 374 16.88 1.49 -22.88
CA ILE A 374 15.91 2.59 -22.81
C ILE A 374 15.51 2.82 -21.34
N PRO A 375 15.55 4.07 -20.84
CA PRO A 375 15.06 4.42 -19.51
C PRO A 375 13.64 3.90 -19.24
N ARG A 376 13.47 3.17 -18.14
CA ARG A 376 12.16 2.64 -17.77
C ARG A 376 11.34 3.68 -17.02
N LEU A 377 10.14 3.97 -17.52
CA LEU A 377 9.12 4.74 -16.84
C LEU A 377 8.33 3.82 -15.89
N PRO A 378 8.32 4.07 -14.57
CA PRO A 378 7.59 3.23 -13.62
C PRO A 378 6.09 3.25 -13.88
N HIS A 379 5.43 2.12 -13.64
CA HIS A 379 3.97 2.00 -13.76
C HIS A 379 3.23 3.00 -12.88
N ALA A 380 3.73 3.30 -11.68
CA ALA A 380 3.11 4.30 -10.82
C ALA A 380 3.11 5.71 -11.42
N LEU A 381 4.07 6.03 -12.29
CA LEU A 381 4.10 7.30 -13.02
C LEU A 381 3.35 7.23 -14.36
N ALA A 382 3.35 6.06 -15.01
CA ALA A 382 2.70 5.86 -16.30
C ALA A 382 1.17 5.65 -16.21
N ARG A 383 0.64 5.45 -15.01
CA ARG A 383 -0.78 5.18 -14.74
C ARG A 383 -1.44 6.35 -14.03
N ARG A 384 -2.75 6.48 -14.26
CA ARG A 384 -3.62 7.31 -13.44
C ARG A 384 -3.52 6.92 -11.95
N PRO A 385 -3.44 7.89 -11.02
CA PRO A 385 -3.46 7.62 -9.59
C PRO A 385 -4.74 6.86 -9.16
N ALA A 386 -4.59 5.88 -8.27
CA ALA A 386 -5.69 5.03 -7.81
C ALA A 386 -6.73 5.81 -6.99
N GLU A 387 -6.31 6.91 -6.38
CA GLU A 387 -7.12 7.85 -5.61
C GLU A 387 -8.22 8.47 -6.49
N LEU A 388 -7.87 8.91 -7.71
CA LEU A 388 -8.83 9.47 -8.66
C LEU A 388 -9.85 8.40 -9.10
N ASP A 389 -9.39 7.20 -9.43
CA ASP A 389 -10.30 6.09 -9.79
C ASP A 389 -11.24 5.73 -8.64
N ALA A 390 -10.75 5.73 -7.39
CA ALA A 390 -11.55 5.42 -6.22
C ALA A 390 -12.63 6.47 -5.92
N LEU A 391 -12.30 7.76 -6.05
CA LEU A 391 -13.23 8.89 -5.91
C LEU A 391 -14.28 8.87 -7.03
N ARG A 392 -13.86 8.68 -8.29
CA ARG A 392 -14.78 8.58 -9.44
C ARG A 392 -15.73 7.38 -9.34
N ALA A 393 -15.25 6.25 -8.83
CA ALA A 393 -16.10 5.09 -8.59
C ALA A 393 -17.06 5.27 -7.40
N GLY A 394 -16.96 6.38 -6.65
CA GLY A 394 -17.72 6.60 -5.41
C GLY A 394 -17.34 5.65 -4.28
N SER A 395 -16.25 4.89 -4.44
CA SER A 395 -15.77 3.96 -3.42
C SER A 395 -15.17 4.71 -2.23
N TRP A 396 -14.62 5.90 -2.46
CA TRP A 396 -14.20 6.85 -1.44
C TRP A 396 -14.92 8.19 -1.66
N SER A 397 -15.19 8.88 -0.56
CA SER A 397 -15.55 10.29 -0.53
C SER A 397 -14.28 11.15 -0.32
N PRO A 398 -14.32 12.46 -0.64
CA PRO A 398 -13.25 13.38 -0.25
C PRO A 398 -12.85 13.24 1.23
N ASP A 399 -13.82 13.01 2.10
CA ASP A 399 -13.60 12.92 3.54
C ASP A 399 -12.89 11.63 4.00
N ASP A 400 -12.70 10.66 3.11
CA ASP A 400 -11.93 9.43 3.35
C ASP A 400 -10.44 9.59 3.03
N LEU A 401 -10.03 10.73 2.45
CA LEU A 401 -8.65 11.00 2.07
C LEU A 401 -7.78 11.40 3.27
N HIS A 402 -6.49 11.10 3.16
CA HIS A 402 -5.49 11.67 4.07
C HIS A 402 -5.53 13.21 3.99
N PRO A 403 -5.42 13.97 5.09
CA PRO A 403 -5.58 15.43 5.10
C PRO A 403 -4.68 16.18 4.09
N LEU A 404 -3.41 15.77 3.96
CA LEU A 404 -2.50 16.34 2.96
C LEU A 404 -2.95 16.08 1.51
N VAL A 405 -3.52 14.90 1.26
CA VAL A 405 -4.05 14.53 -0.07
C VAL A 405 -5.38 15.22 -0.33
N HIS A 406 -6.24 15.30 0.68
CA HIS A 406 -7.45 16.11 0.62
C HIS A 406 -7.12 17.56 0.25
N ALA A 407 -6.23 18.22 0.98
CA ALA A 407 -5.86 19.61 0.73
C ALA A 407 -5.24 19.81 -0.67
N ALA A 408 -4.48 18.82 -1.17
CA ALA A 408 -3.93 18.87 -2.51
C ALA A 408 -5.02 18.77 -3.60
N LEU A 409 -6.00 17.87 -3.43
CA LEU A 409 -7.01 17.58 -4.44
C LEU A 409 -8.22 18.54 -4.37
N PHE A 410 -8.60 19.00 -3.18
CA PHE A 410 -9.80 19.81 -2.90
C PHE A 410 -9.44 21.02 -2.01
N PRO A 411 -8.77 22.04 -2.57
CA PRO A 411 -8.24 23.16 -1.80
C PRO A 411 -9.32 24.07 -1.18
N ASP A 412 -10.51 24.15 -1.80
CA ASP A 412 -11.60 25.03 -1.34
C ASP A 412 -12.54 24.32 -0.35
N ARG A 413 -12.40 23.00 -0.22
CA ARG A 413 -13.07 22.21 0.80
C ARG A 413 -12.21 22.21 2.06
N PRO A 414 -12.74 22.59 3.24
CA PRO A 414 -11.99 22.42 4.48
C PRO A 414 -11.67 20.94 4.64
N ALA A 415 -10.38 20.61 4.82
CA ALA A 415 -9.99 19.24 5.09
C ALA A 415 -10.76 18.73 6.31
N PRO A 416 -11.34 17.53 6.25
CA PRO A 416 -11.97 16.95 7.41
C PRO A 416 -10.94 16.94 8.52
N GLY A 417 -11.36 17.36 9.71
CA GLY A 417 -10.59 17.06 10.91
C GLY A 417 -10.27 15.56 10.91
N PRO A 418 -9.10 15.15 11.39
CA PRO A 418 -8.74 13.75 11.42
C PRO A 418 -9.85 12.98 12.13
N ARG A 419 -10.39 11.96 11.48
CA ARG A 419 -11.50 11.20 12.06
C ARG A 419 -11.00 10.55 13.33
N PRO A 420 -11.50 10.91 14.52
CA PRO A 420 -11.13 10.18 15.72
C PRO A 420 -11.51 8.72 15.49
N ALA A 421 -10.66 7.79 15.93
CA ALA A 421 -11.03 6.39 15.87
C ALA A 421 -12.39 6.26 16.56
N PRO A 422 -13.39 5.61 15.92
CA PRO A 422 -14.71 5.52 16.52
C PRO A 422 -14.53 4.95 17.93
N PRO A 423 -15.14 5.56 18.96
CA PRO A 423 -15.10 4.99 20.30
C PRO A 423 -15.57 3.54 20.16
N LEU A 424 -14.85 2.61 20.79
CA LEU A 424 -15.24 1.21 20.69
C LEU A 424 -16.63 1.10 21.31
N PRO A 425 -17.69 0.78 20.53
CA PRO A 425 -19.05 0.86 21.01
C PRO A 425 -19.24 -0.08 22.19
N GLY A 426 -19.79 0.44 23.29
CA GLY A 426 -20.17 -0.38 24.45
C GLY A 426 -21.26 -1.41 24.14
N THR A 427 -21.92 -1.31 22.97
CA THR A 427 -22.97 -2.22 22.53
C THR A 427 -22.87 -2.58 21.05
N VAL A 428 -23.05 -3.86 20.70
CA VAL A 428 -23.06 -4.36 19.32
C VAL A 428 -24.33 -5.16 19.05
N ARG A 429 -25.04 -4.81 17.97
CA ARG A 429 -26.21 -5.57 17.50
C ARG A 429 -25.79 -6.81 16.71
N VAL A 430 -26.19 -7.98 17.20
CA VAL A 430 -25.94 -9.29 16.59
C VAL A 430 -27.26 -9.97 16.25
N HIS A 431 -27.29 -10.69 15.15
CA HIS A 431 -28.43 -11.53 14.80
C HIS A 431 -28.31 -12.88 15.51
N CYS A 432 -29.33 -13.28 16.28
CA CYS A 432 -29.38 -14.51 17.06
C CYS A 432 -30.72 -15.19 16.73
N ASP A 433 -30.67 -16.28 15.97
CA ASP A 433 -31.83 -16.93 15.35
C ASP A 433 -32.73 -15.96 14.61
N GLU A 434 -34.00 -15.83 14.99
CA GLU A 434 -34.97 -14.91 14.34
C GLU A 434 -34.93 -13.49 14.93
N ALA A 435 -34.10 -13.24 15.95
CA ALA A 435 -34.05 -11.97 16.67
C ALA A 435 -32.76 -11.18 16.41
N THR A 436 -32.80 -9.88 16.71
CA THR A 436 -31.60 -9.03 16.80
C THR A 436 -31.39 -8.65 18.26
N HIS A 437 -30.25 -9.04 18.82
CA HIS A 437 -29.87 -8.81 20.21
C HIS A 437 -28.77 -7.76 20.31
N GLU A 438 -28.81 -6.96 21.38
CA GLU A 438 -27.74 -6.04 21.75
C GLU A 438 -26.80 -6.72 22.76
N VAL A 439 -25.59 -7.00 22.30
CA VAL A 439 -24.49 -7.52 23.13
C VAL A 439 -23.78 -6.33 23.74
N ARG A 440 -23.54 -6.32 25.05
CA ARG A 440 -22.90 -5.19 25.76
C ARG A 440 -21.56 -5.58 26.36
N PHE A 441 -20.59 -4.68 26.28
CA PHE A 441 -19.36 -4.78 27.06
C PHE A 441 -19.62 -4.20 28.45
N ARG A 442 -19.58 -5.03 29.48
CA ARG A 442 -19.84 -4.62 30.87
C ARG A 442 -18.85 -5.28 31.81
N GLY A 443 -18.10 -4.46 32.56
CA GLY A 443 -17.15 -4.93 33.57
C GLY A 443 -16.08 -5.85 33.00
N GLY A 444 -15.57 -5.58 31.79
CA GLY A 444 -14.54 -6.40 31.14
C GLY A 444 -15.06 -7.75 30.63
N THR A 445 -16.38 -7.91 30.45
CA THR A 445 -16.99 -9.12 29.88
C THR A 445 -18.04 -8.77 28.82
N ILE A 446 -18.28 -9.71 27.91
CA ILE A 446 -19.37 -9.61 26.94
C ILE A 446 -20.65 -10.17 27.55
N ALA A 447 -21.56 -9.27 27.92
CA ALA A 447 -22.89 -9.60 28.40
C ALA A 447 -23.84 -9.88 27.22
N VAL A 448 -24.47 -11.05 27.26
CA VAL A 448 -25.47 -11.50 26.28
C VAL A 448 -26.85 -11.53 26.96
N PRO A 449 -27.96 -11.22 26.24
CA PRO A 449 -29.29 -11.13 26.84
C PRO A 449 -29.95 -12.52 27.01
N HIS A 450 -29.20 -13.51 27.49
CA HIS A 450 -29.65 -14.89 27.66
C HIS A 450 -29.46 -15.36 29.11
N GLY A 451 -30.41 -16.14 29.62
CA GLY A 451 -30.32 -16.71 30.96
C GLY A 451 -29.37 -17.93 31.03
N PRO A 452 -28.95 -18.37 32.24
CA PRO A 452 -28.02 -19.49 32.40
C PRO A 452 -28.48 -20.80 31.73
N ALA A 453 -29.78 -21.12 31.78
CA ALA A 453 -30.34 -22.33 31.18
C ALA A 453 -30.29 -22.32 29.63
N GLU A 454 -30.39 -21.13 29.03
CA GLU A 454 -30.31 -20.96 27.58
C GLU A 454 -28.85 -21.06 27.11
N ILE A 455 -27.93 -20.46 27.87
CA ILE A 455 -26.47 -20.61 27.66
C ILE A 455 -26.04 -22.08 27.74
N GLU A 456 -26.57 -22.82 28.72
CA GLU A 456 -26.25 -24.25 28.88
C GLU A 456 -26.80 -25.09 27.73
N ARG A 457 -28.02 -24.79 27.26
CA ARG A 457 -28.60 -25.45 26.09
C ARG A 457 -27.71 -25.29 24.85
N GLU A 458 -27.24 -24.09 24.59
CA GLU A 458 -26.35 -23.81 23.45
C GLU A 458 -25.02 -24.56 23.56
N ARG A 459 -24.44 -24.66 24.76
CA ARG A 459 -23.21 -25.45 25.00
C ARG A 459 -23.41 -26.94 24.75
N VAL A 460 -24.55 -27.49 25.17
CA VAL A 460 -24.88 -28.89 24.90
C VAL A 460 -25.05 -29.12 23.41
N LEU A 461 -25.72 -28.22 22.69
CA LEU A 461 -25.87 -28.30 21.24
C LEU A 461 -24.52 -28.25 20.52
N GLU A 462 -23.60 -27.38 20.94
CA GLU A 462 -22.23 -27.35 20.42
C GLU A 462 -21.50 -28.68 20.62
N THR A 463 -21.59 -29.26 21.82
CA THR A 463 -20.96 -30.54 22.16
C THR A 463 -21.50 -31.70 21.30
N LEU A 464 -22.76 -31.61 20.87
CA LEU A 464 -23.41 -32.55 19.97
C LEU A 464 -23.14 -32.27 18.48
N GLY A 465 -22.24 -31.34 18.15
CA GLY A 465 -21.85 -30.99 16.78
C GLY A 465 -22.69 -29.87 16.13
N GLY A 466 -23.55 -29.21 16.91
CA GLY A 466 -24.30 -28.03 16.50
C GLY A 466 -23.40 -26.80 16.29
N ARG A 467 -23.85 -25.85 15.47
CA ARG A 467 -23.13 -24.60 15.23
C ARG A 467 -23.50 -23.57 16.30
N VAL A 468 -22.51 -23.07 17.05
CA VAL A 468 -22.71 -21.87 17.89
C VAL A 468 -22.83 -20.64 16.99
N ALA A 469 -23.95 -19.93 17.09
CA ALA A 469 -24.24 -18.72 16.34
C ALA A 469 -24.67 -17.57 17.28
N GLY A 470 -24.96 -16.41 16.70
CA GLY A 470 -25.54 -15.27 17.43
C GLY A 470 -24.71 -14.77 18.62
N CYS A 471 -25.37 -14.60 19.77
CA CYS A 471 -24.78 -13.97 20.95
C CYS A 471 -23.65 -14.80 21.58
N MET A 472 -23.78 -16.12 21.61
CA MET A 472 -22.76 -17.02 22.14
C MET A 472 -21.51 -16.97 21.27
N ALA A 473 -21.66 -17.04 19.94
CA ALA A 473 -20.54 -16.89 19.00
C ALA A 473 -19.87 -15.50 19.08
N ALA A 474 -20.63 -14.45 19.42
CA ALA A 474 -20.10 -13.12 19.66
C ALA A 474 -19.19 -13.07 20.90
N ARG A 475 -19.63 -13.68 22.01
CA ARG A 475 -18.86 -13.77 23.27
C ARG A 475 -17.64 -14.68 23.11
N ASP A 476 -17.87 -15.91 22.67
CA ASP A 476 -16.85 -16.95 22.66
C ASP A 476 -15.81 -16.68 21.57
N GLY A 477 -16.24 -16.20 20.39
CA GLY A 477 -15.33 -15.76 19.33
C GLY A 477 -14.39 -14.62 19.72
N TRP A 478 -14.80 -13.77 20.66
CA TRP A 478 -13.94 -12.68 21.13
C TRP A 478 -12.69 -13.23 21.82
N ARG A 479 -12.86 -14.34 22.55
CA ARG A 479 -11.85 -15.01 23.37
C ARG A 479 -11.23 -16.22 22.68
N ASP A 480 -11.87 -16.79 21.66
CA ASP A 480 -11.34 -17.87 20.83
C ASP A 480 -11.47 -17.53 19.34
N PRO A 481 -10.34 -17.31 18.64
CA PRO A 481 -10.36 -16.99 17.21
C PRO A 481 -10.88 -18.13 16.31
N ALA A 482 -10.99 -19.37 16.82
CA ALA A 482 -11.54 -20.50 16.07
C ALA A 482 -13.07 -20.41 15.94
N VAL A 483 -13.74 -19.71 16.87
CA VAL A 483 -15.19 -19.53 16.83
C VAL A 483 -15.56 -18.42 15.85
N ARG A 484 -16.38 -18.77 14.85
CA ARG A 484 -16.83 -17.84 13.81
C ARG A 484 -17.84 -16.85 14.36
N MET A 485 -17.45 -15.59 14.46
CA MET A 485 -18.29 -14.49 14.98
C MET A 485 -19.02 -13.68 13.90
N HIS A 486 -20.09 -12.99 14.32
CA HIS A 486 -20.85 -12.02 13.54
C HIS A 486 -19.95 -10.90 12.97
N ARG A 487 -20.27 -10.40 11.76
CA ARG A 487 -19.43 -9.44 11.02
C ARG A 487 -19.07 -8.19 11.81
N ARG A 488 -20.01 -7.66 12.61
CA ARG A 488 -19.81 -6.45 13.43
C ARG A 488 -18.84 -6.69 14.60
N MET A 489 -18.93 -7.85 15.25
CA MET A 489 -17.98 -8.24 16.31
C MET A 489 -16.57 -8.43 15.73
N ARG A 490 -16.47 -9.00 14.53
CA ARG A 490 -15.19 -9.18 13.84
C ARG A 490 -14.55 -7.84 13.46
N ALA A 491 -15.35 -6.90 12.97
CA ALA A 491 -14.89 -5.54 12.68
C ALA A 491 -14.40 -4.85 13.96
N LEU A 492 -15.13 -4.99 15.07
CA LEU A 492 -14.73 -4.42 16.35
C LEU A 492 -13.42 -5.03 16.89
N ARG A 493 -13.28 -6.35 16.82
CA ARG A 493 -12.04 -7.05 17.19
C ARG A 493 -10.88 -6.59 16.32
N ALA A 494 -11.11 -6.45 15.02
CA ALA A 494 -10.10 -5.98 14.08
C ALA A 494 -9.66 -4.53 14.40
N GLU A 495 -10.59 -3.65 14.77
CA GLU A 495 -10.30 -2.27 15.17
C GLU A 495 -9.45 -2.23 16.46
N LEU A 496 -9.85 -2.95 17.50
CA LEU A 496 -9.06 -3.02 18.74
C LEU A 496 -7.66 -3.59 18.49
N LEU A 497 -7.54 -4.67 17.73
CA LEU A 497 -6.24 -5.26 17.39
C LEU A 497 -5.43 -4.33 16.48
N ALA A 498 -6.06 -3.54 15.60
CA ALA A 498 -5.34 -2.55 14.80
C ALA A 498 -4.63 -1.54 15.70
N ARG A 499 -5.29 -1.01 16.73
CA ARG A 499 -4.66 -0.11 17.73
C ARG A 499 -3.41 -0.73 18.34
N VAL A 500 -3.46 -2.03 18.66
CA VAL A 500 -2.30 -2.79 19.14
C VAL A 500 -1.19 -2.85 18.08
N TRP A 501 -1.50 -3.26 16.85
CA TRP A 501 -0.51 -3.38 15.75
C TRP A 501 0.15 -2.04 15.38
N HIS A 502 -0.54 -0.94 15.67
CA HIS A 502 -0.10 0.43 15.48
C HIS A 502 0.52 1.07 16.75
N GLY A 503 0.53 0.36 17.88
CA GLY A 503 1.20 0.75 19.12
C GLY A 503 0.46 1.74 20.01
N ASP A 504 -0.84 1.91 19.84
CA ASP A 504 -1.68 2.82 20.63
C ASP A 504 -2.12 2.20 21.96
N GLY A 505 -1.17 2.04 22.88
CA GLY A 505 -1.45 1.55 24.23
C GLY A 505 -2.47 2.40 24.99
N PRO A 506 -2.40 3.75 24.97
CA PRO A 506 -3.38 4.59 25.65
C PRO A 506 -4.81 4.34 25.18
N ALA A 507 -5.06 4.23 23.86
CA ALA A 507 -6.42 3.97 23.38
C ALA A 507 -6.90 2.54 23.63
N VAL A 508 -5.99 1.55 23.68
CA VAL A 508 -6.31 0.18 24.10
C VAL A 508 -6.73 0.17 25.57
N LEU A 509 -5.98 0.86 26.43
CA LEU A 509 -6.30 0.92 27.86
C LEU A 509 -7.56 1.72 28.15
N ALA A 510 -7.75 2.87 27.49
CA ALA A 510 -9.00 3.64 27.60
C ALA A 510 -10.22 2.81 27.19
N ALA A 511 -10.08 1.95 26.17
CA ALA A 511 -11.17 1.05 25.77
C ALA A 511 -11.49 -0.01 26.83
N VAL A 512 -10.45 -0.59 27.45
CA VAL A 512 -10.61 -1.55 28.55
C VAL A 512 -11.27 -0.85 29.76
N GLU A 513 -10.86 0.37 30.09
CA GLU A 513 -11.46 1.20 31.16
C GLU A 513 -12.92 1.57 30.86
N GLN A 514 -13.26 1.77 29.58
CA GLN A 514 -14.63 1.95 29.11
C GLN A 514 -15.46 0.64 29.11
N GLY A 515 -14.86 -0.48 29.52
CA GLY A 515 -15.53 -1.75 29.76
C GLY A 515 -15.39 -2.79 28.65
N VAL A 516 -14.66 -2.50 27.57
CA VAL A 516 -14.35 -3.48 26.51
C VAL A 516 -13.65 -4.69 27.12
N ASP A 517 -14.05 -5.90 26.71
CA ASP A 517 -13.53 -7.14 27.27
C ASP A 517 -12.03 -7.29 26.92
N PRO A 518 -11.12 -7.24 27.92
CA PRO A 518 -9.68 -7.30 27.70
C PRO A 518 -9.18 -8.69 27.30
N HIS A 519 -10.03 -9.74 27.41
CA HIS A 519 -9.71 -11.11 27.05
C HIS A 519 -9.77 -11.37 25.54
N VAL A 520 -9.74 -10.31 24.74
CA VAL A 520 -9.64 -10.40 23.29
C VAL A 520 -8.43 -11.24 22.89
N ARG A 521 -8.60 -12.12 21.89
CA ARG A 521 -7.51 -12.89 21.30
C ARG A 521 -7.35 -12.61 19.81
N ASP A 522 -6.09 -12.51 19.36
CA ASP A 522 -5.76 -12.40 17.94
C ASP A 522 -5.80 -13.77 17.23
N GLU A 523 -5.56 -13.82 15.92
CA GLU A 523 -5.59 -15.07 15.14
C GLU A 523 -4.57 -16.14 15.55
N ARG A 524 -3.64 -15.84 16.45
CA ARG A 524 -2.71 -16.82 17.05
C ARG A 524 -3.12 -17.23 18.47
N GLY A 525 -4.24 -16.71 18.96
CA GLY A 525 -4.67 -16.92 20.34
C GLY A 525 -3.90 -16.06 21.35
N ARG A 526 -3.22 -15.00 20.92
CA ARG A 526 -2.46 -14.10 21.79
C ARG A 526 -3.38 -13.12 22.49
N THR A 527 -3.21 -12.96 23.80
CA THR A 527 -3.91 -11.98 24.66
C THR A 527 -3.27 -10.59 24.57
N LEU A 528 -3.88 -9.56 25.16
CA LEU A 528 -3.26 -8.22 25.26
C LEU A 528 -1.88 -8.25 25.96
N LEU A 529 -1.65 -9.15 26.91
CA LEU A 529 -0.34 -9.32 27.57
C LEU A 529 0.72 -9.86 26.61
N HIS A 530 0.38 -10.83 25.74
CA HIS A 530 1.29 -11.26 24.67
C HIS A 530 1.58 -10.12 23.69
N LEU A 531 0.61 -9.20 23.55
CA LEU A 531 0.67 -8.08 22.64
C LEU A 531 1.35 -6.82 23.21
N LEU A 532 1.73 -6.82 24.49
CA LEU A 532 2.45 -5.72 25.17
C LEU A 532 3.71 -5.21 24.49
N PRO A 533 4.59 -6.06 23.91
CA PRO A 533 5.80 -5.57 23.26
C PRO A 533 5.52 -4.61 22.10
N TRP A 534 4.29 -4.62 21.59
CA TRP A 534 3.85 -3.85 20.44
C TRP A 534 3.14 -2.55 20.84
N LEU A 535 2.81 -2.38 22.13
CA LEU A 535 2.17 -1.19 22.68
C LEU A 535 3.21 -0.17 23.19
N SER A 536 2.83 1.11 23.08
CA SER A 536 3.54 2.25 23.65
C SER A 536 2.74 2.82 24.82
N ASP A 537 3.40 3.43 25.82
CA ASP A 537 2.71 4.15 26.89
C ASP A 537 2.34 5.59 26.48
N GLU A 538 1.86 6.39 27.45
CA GLU A 538 1.44 7.78 27.23
C GLU A 538 2.60 8.67 26.77
N GLU A 539 3.83 8.35 27.18
CA GLU A 539 5.06 9.01 26.75
C GLU A 539 5.63 8.45 25.44
N GLY A 540 4.95 7.51 24.78
CA GLY A 540 5.42 6.88 23.54
C GLY A 540 6.46 5.77 23.75
N ARG A 541 6.81 5.45 25.01
CA ARG A 541 7.83 4.44 25.31
C ARG A 541 7.25 3.05 25.06
N ARG A 542 7.97 2.28 24.24
CA ARG A 542 7.60 0.91 23.87
C ARG A 542 7.91 -0.08 24.97
N SER A 543 7.19 -1.21 24.95
CA SER A 543 7.47 -2.33 25.88
C SER A 543 7.51 -1.85 27.34
N SER A 544 6.67 -0.87 27.66
CA SER A 544 6.66 -0.18 28.95
C SER A 544 6.15 -1.13 30.04
N PRO A 545 6.93 -1.41 31.09
CA PRO A 545 6.48 -2.23 32.22
C PRO A 545 5.23 -1.68 32.91
N ALA A 546 4.97 -0.37 32.80
CA ALA A 546 3.78 0.26 33.37
C ALA A 546 2.47 -0.32 32.80
N LEU A 547 2.48 -0.73 31.52
CA LEU A 547 1.33 -1.33 30.88
C LEU A 547 1.02 -2.74 31.41
N VAL A 548 2.01 -3.45 31.97
CA VAL A 548 1.82 -4.79 32.57
C VAL A 548 0.80 -4.70 33.70
N ARG A 549 1.01 -3.78 34.65
CA ARG A 549 0.13 -3.66 35.82
C ARG A 549 -1.29 -3.28 35.44
N ARG A 550 -1.46 -2.29 34.55
CA ARG A 550 -2.80 -1.87 34.09
C ARG A 550 -3.59 -2.99 33.41
N LEU A 551 -2.93 -3.83 32.63
CA LEU A 551 -3.58 -4.99 32.01
C LEU A 551 -3.88 -6.10 33.04
N LEU A 552 -3.01 -6.33 34.03
CA LEU A 552 -3.29 -7.29 35.10
C LEU A 552 -4.44 -6.84 36.00
N ASP A 553 -4.55 -5.54 36.28
CA ASP A 553 -5.67 -4.95 37.02
C ASP A 553 -7.01 -5.16 36.28
N ALA A 554 -6.96 -5.35 34.95
CA ALA A 554 -8.11 -5.72 34.13
C ALA A 554 -8.42 -7.24 34.11
N GLY A 555 -7.69 -8.05 34.90
CA GLY A 555 -7.95 -9.48 35.11
C GLY A 555 -7.33 -10.41 34.07
N LEU A 556 -6.38 -9.96 33.25
CA LEU A 556 -5.68 -10.86 32.34
C LEU A 556 -4.78 -11.84 33.11
N ASP A 557 -4.79 -13.09 32.68
CA ASP A 557 -3.88 -14.13 33.16
C ASP A 557 -2.46 -13.91 32.61
N ILE A 558 -1.50 -13.74 33.54
CA ILE A 558 -0.08 -13.46 33.25
C ILE A 558 0.62 -14.60 32.52
N ASP A 559 0.16 -15.84 32.72
CA ASP A 559 0.73 -17.05 32.14
C ASP A 559 -0.19 -17.69 31.10
N ALA A 560 -1.17 -16.91 30.58
CA ALA A 560 -2.04 -17.34 29.51
C ALA A 560 -1.22 -17.89 28.34
N ARG A 561 -1.69 -18.97 27.72
CA ARG A 561 -1.02 -19.59 26.57
C ARG A 561 -1.71 -19.25 25.25
N ASP A 562 -0.92 -18.94 24.23
CA ASP A 562 -1.39 -18.84 22.85
C ASP A 562 -1.46 -20.22 22.16
N ARG A 563 -1.75 -20.26 20.84
CA ARG A 563 -1.86 -21.52 20.08
C ARG A 563 -0.53 -22.26 19.92
N ALA A 564 0.61 -21.57 20.04
CA ALA A 564 1.92 -22.19 20.07
C ALA A 564 2.33 -22.61 21.48
N GLY A 565 1.46 -22.41 22.48
CA GLY A 565 1.76 -22.65 23.88
C GLY A 565 2.70 -21.61 24.49
N GLU A 566 2.96 -20.49 23.79
CA GLU A 566 3.80 -19.41 24.30
C GLU A 566 3.03 -18.60 25.35
N THR A 567 3.76 -18.05 26.31
CA THR A 567 3.24 -17.12 27.33
C THR A 567 3.69 -15.69 27.00
N PRO A 568 3.12 -14.65 27.61
CA PRO A 568 3.59 -13.27 27.44
C PRO A 568 5.10 -13.11 27.68
N LEU A 569 5.65 -13.82 28.68
CA LEU A 569 7.08 -13.82 28.97
C LEU A 569 7.90 -14.41 27.82
N HIS A 570 7.46 -15.53 27.23
CA HIS A 570 8.13 -16.11 26.06
C HIS A 570 8.24 -15.11 24.91
N VAL A 571 7.14 -14.41 24.60
CA VAL A 571 7.10 -13.40 23.54
C VAL A 571 8.03 -12.23 23.86
N ALA A 572 7.94 -11.65 25.07
CA ALA A 572 8.78 -10.53 25.49
C ALA A 572 10.28 -10.85 25.37
N VAL A 573 10.64 -12.10 25.67
CA VAL A 573 12.03 -12.51 25.56
C VAL A 573 12.47 -12.79 24.13
N ALA A 574 11.65 -13.45 23.32
CA ALA A 574 11.95 -13.69 21.90
C ALA A 574 12.14 -12.37 21.12
N LEU A 575 11.46 -11.31 21.53
CA LEU A 575 11.60 -9.97 20.96
C LEU A 575 12.75 -9.15 21.56
N GLY A 576 13.24 -9.58 22.71
CA GLY A 576 14.36 -8.97 23.41
C GLY A 576 14.09 -7.63 24.07
N ALA A 577 13.00 -7.57 24.84
CA ALA A 577 12.60 -6.39 25.59
C ALA A 577 12.94 -6.54 27.10
N PRO A 578 14.19 -6.28 27.55
CA PRO A 578 14.63 -6.56 28.92
C PRO A 578 13.81 -5.84 30.00
N GLY A 579 13.37 -4.60 29.74
CA GLY A 579 12.49 -3.86 30.65
C GLY A 579 11.15 -4.58 30.84
N LEU A 580 10.51 -5.01 29.76
CA LEU A 580 9.24 -5.74 29.81
C LEU A 580 9.39 -7.11 30.47
N VAL A 581 10.50 -7.80 30.20
CA VAL A 581 10.83 -9.08 30.84
C VAL A 581 10.91 -8.90 32.35
N ARG A 582 11.60 -7.87 32.85
CA ARG A 582 11.61 -7.54 34.29
C ARG A 582 10.21 -7.24 34.80
N GLY A 583 9.46 -6.40 34.10
CA GLY A 583 8.09 -6.05 34.49
C GLY A 583 7.15 -7.25 34.62
N LEU A 584 7.24 -8.22 33.71
CA LEU A 584 6.46 -9.46 33.77
C LEU A 584 6.91 -10.36 34.93
N LEU A 585 8.21 -10.50 35.17
CA LEU A 585 8.75 -11.29 36.29
C LEU A 585 8.41 -10.67 37.65
N ASP A 586 8.53 -9.35 37.77
CA ASP A 586 8.13 -8.60 38.97
C ASP A 586 6.62 -8.70 39.22
N ALA A 587 5.84 -8.94 38.15
CA ALA A 587 4.41 -9.21 38.23
C ALA A 587 4.04 -10.67 38.51
N GLY A 588 5.03 -11.57 38.60
CA GLY A 588 4.84 -12.97 38.98
C GLY A 588 4.71 -13.95 37.81
N ALA A 589 5.10 -13.57 36.58
CA ALA A 589 5.10 -14.48 35.44
C ALA A 589 6.01 -15.69 35.70
N ASP A 590 5.55 -16.90 35.37
CA ASP A 590 6.30 -18.12 35.60
C ASP A 590 7.47 -18.26 34.60
N PRO A 591 8.75 -18.15 35.05
CA PRO A 591 9.90 -18.34 34.17
C PRO A 591 10.13 -19.81 33.78
N SER A 592 9.41 -20.75 34.41
CA SER A 592 9.52 -22.19 34.17
C SER A 592 8.46 -22.75 33.22
N ALA A 593 7.49 -21.92 32.80
CA ALA A 593 6.47 -22.32 31.85
C ALA A 593 7.08 -22.87 30.55
N MET A 594 6.56 -23.99 30.05
CA MET A 594 7.03 -24.60 28.80
C MET A 594 6.26 -24.05 27.60
N SER A 595 6.98 -23.57 26.60
CA SER A 595 6.47 -23.30 25.24
C SER A 595 6.13 -24.61 24.52
N GLY A 596 5.11 -24.60 23.65
CA GLY A 596 4.75 -25.73 22.79
C GLY A 596 5.59 -25.83 21.50
N GLY A 597 6.48 -24.87 21.22
CA GLY A 597 7.37 -24.88 20.07
C GLY A 597 8.64 -25.73 20.25
N PRO A 598 9.47 -25.90 19.19
CA PRO A 598 10.68 -26.74 19.22
C PRO A 598 11.79 -26.22 20.16
N ASN A 599 11.58 -25.08 20.82
CA ASN A 599 12.44 -24.55 21.87
C ASN A 599 11.69 -24.52 23.22
N PRO A 600 11.44 -25.69 23.84
CA PRO A 600 10.59 -25.82 25.05
C PRO A 600 11.24 -25.29 26.34
N ARG A 601 12.46 -24.72 26.28
CA ARG A 601 13.18 -24.08 27.42
C ARG A 601 13.86 -22.78 26.98
N ALA A 602 14.24 -21.98 27.98
CA ALA A 602 15.20 -20.87 28.07
C ALA A 602 16.44 -20.79 27.12
N ALA A 603 16.61 -21.68 26.14
CA ALA A 603 17.70 -21.68 25.17
C ALA A 603 17.75 -20.38 24.34
N ALA A 604 16.60 -19.77 24.04
CA ALA A 604 16.56 -18.49 23.33
C ALA A 604 17.22 -17.32 24.09
N TRP A 605 17.37 -17.42 25.42
CA TRP A 605 17.82 -16.31 26.29
C TRP A 605 19.25 -16.53 26.76
N THR A 606 19.71 -17.79 26.69
CA THR A 606 21.03 -18.22 27.17
C THR A 606 22.15 -17.61 26.30
N TYR A 607 21.85 -17.19 25.07
CA TYR A 607 22.82 -16.59 24.14
C TYR A 607 22.65 -15.06 23.99
N ARG A 608 21.85 -14.40 24.83
CA ARG A 608 21.54 -12.97 24.74
C ARG A 608 22.10 -12.18 25.93
N PRO A 609 23.18 -11.39 25.75
CA PRO A 609 23.84 -10.66 26.84
C PRO A 609 22.92 -9.66 27.56
N ASP A 610 21.98 -9.06 26.82
CA ASP A 610 21.00 -8.10 27.35
C ASP A 610 19.98 -8.74 28.32
N LEU A 611 19.99 -10.08 28.44
CA LEU A 611 19.15 -10.86 29.35
C LEU A 611 19.95 -11.68 30.35
N ASP A 612 21.22 -11.36 30.55
CA ASP A 612 22.08 -12.09 31.49
C ASP A 612 21.53 -12.08 32.92
N PHE A 613 20.71 -11.09 33.30
CA PHE A 613 20.01 -11.06 34.59
C PHE A 613 19.06 -12.28 34.80
N LEU A 614 18.58 -12.91 33.73
CA LEU A 614 17.77 -14.13 33.82
C LEU A 614 18.60 -15.34 34.26
N ARG A 615 19.92 -15.33 34.04
CA ARG A 615 20.83 -16.39 34.52
C ARG A 615 20.89 -16.41 36.05
N ALA A 616 20.71 -15.26 36.71
CA ALA A 616 20.67 -15.17 38.17
C ALA A 616 19.36 -15.73 38.78
N ILE A 617 18.25 -15.63 38.05
CA ILE A 617 16.94 -16.17 38.48
C ILE A 617 16.93 -17.71 38.46
N ARG A 618 17.76 -18.32 37.60
CA ARG A 618 17.97 -19.77 37.49
C ARG A 618 18.56 -20.41 38.75
N TYR A 619 19.02 -19.60 39.72
CA TYR A 619 19.63 -20.04 40.97
C TYR A 619 18.97 -19.45 42.22
N ARG A 620 17.66 -19.68 42.40
CA ARG A 620 17.04 -19.67 43.74
C ARG A 620 16.63 -21.10 44.11
N PRO A 621 17.45 -21.84 44.86
CA PRO A 621 17.01 -23.12 45.42
C PRO A 621 16.02 -22.84 46.55
N GLY A 622 14.75 -23.22 46.34
CA GLY A 622 13.74 -23.36 47.38
C GLY A 622 13.06 -22.08 47.86
N ARG A 623 11.80 -21.89 47.43
CA ARG A 623 10.68 -21.55 48.31
C ARG A 623 9.43 -22.24 47.80
#